data_AF-A0A1T5BTZ2-F1
#
_entry.id   AF-A0A1T5BTZ2-F1
#
_cell.length_a   1.000
_cell.length_b   1.000
_cell.length_c   1.000
_cell.angle_alpha   90.00
_cell.angle_beta   90.00
_cell.angle_gamma   90.00
#
_symmetry.space_group_name_H-M   'P 1'
#
loop_
_entity.id
_entity.type
_entity.pdbx_description
1 polymer ?
#
loop_
_entity_poly.entity_id
_entity_poly.type
_entity_poly.pdbx_seq_one_letter_code
_entity_poly.pdbx_strand_id
1 'polypeptide(L)'
;MATVPANCGFADVFSVFGGSGSFADYYRGGPIVPNIGANAAIADNPGSLELAQFPGSTNYVPLSASANGASSSGSQKGTYTIGSSTCSIGGGNGNVSYRLDWIGGDTNFPSTVSGNRATFTVTNTTINTTHKSGTYRWTVTDGISTATADFTVSWN
;
A
#
# COMPACT_ATOMS: atom_id res chain seq x y z
N MET A 1 9.08 0.96 -11.47
CA MET A 1 9.83 0.05 -10.58
C MET A 1 9.34 0.32 -9.17
N ALA A 2 8.87 -0.69 -8.46
CA ALA A 2 8.34 -0.54 -7.11
C ALA A 2 9.49 -0.28 -6.13
N THR A 3 9.43 0.84 -5.42
CA THR A 3 10.44 1.22 -4.42
C THR A 3 10.24 0.34 -3.18
N VAL A 4 11.29 -0.39 -2.78
CA VAL A 4 11.34 -1.15 -1.52
C VAL A 4 11.10 -0.20 -0.33
N PRO A 5 10.36 -0.59 0.73
CA PRO A 5 9.90 0.36 1.75
C PRO A 5 10.99 1.05 2.56
N ALA A 6 10.69 2.31 2.92
CA ALA A 6 11.54 3.25 3.64
C ALA A 6 11.91 2.87 5.10
N ASN A 7 11.73 1.62 5.53
CA ASN A 7 12.04 1.16 6.88
C ASN A 7 12.76 -0.19 6.96
N CYS A 8 13.24 -0.77 5.86
CA CYS A 8 14.27 -1.81 5.97
C CYS A 8 15.62 -1.14 6.22
N GLY A 9 16.31 -1.55 7.28
CA GLY A 9 17.66 -1.11 7.59
C GLY A 9 18.66 -2.23 7.31
N PHE A 10 19.94 -1.89 7.26
CA PHE A 10 20.99 -2.91 7.21
C PHE A 10 21.01 -3.82 8.45
N ALA A 11 20.40 -3.40 9.55
CA ALA A 11 20.14 -4.26 10.70
C ALA A 11 19.29 -5.50 10.35
N ASP A 12 18.34 -5.38 9.40
CA ASP A 12 17.52 -6.51 8.95
C ASP A 12 18.31 -7.46 8.03
N VAL A 13 19.22 -6.90 7.23
CA VAL A 13 20.18 -7.69 6.44
C VAL A 13 21.05 -8.54 7.37
N PHE A 14 21.51 -7.93 8.49
CA PHE A 14 22.35 -8.62 9.47
C PHE A 14 21.63 -9.77 10.18
N SER A 15 20.34 -9.61 10.47
CA SER A 15 19.56 -10.64 11.17
C SER A 15 19.21 -11.83 10.28
N VAL A 16 18.99 -11.59 8.97
CA VAL A 16 18.57 -12.63 8.01
C VAL A 16 19.74 -13.42 7.45
N PHE A 17 20.82 -12.74 7.05
CA PHE A 17 21.97 -13.38 6.39
C PHE A 17 23.07 -13.81 7.37
N GLY A 18 23.06 -13.27 8.60
CA GLY A 18 24.06 -13.55 9.62
C GLY A 18 25.41 -12.91 9.33
N GLY A 19 26.20 -12.66 10.37
CA GLY A 19 27.51 -12.00 10.27
C GLY A 19 27.88 -11.30 11.58
N SER A 20 28.97 -10.54 11.58
CA SER A 20 29.44 -9.78 12.74
C SER A 20 28.64 -8.50 13.01
N GLY A 21 27.66 -8.18 12.14
CA GLY A 21 26.96 -6.89 12.13
C GLY A 21 27.76 -5.76 11.47
N SER A 22 28.88 -6.10 10.81
CA SER A 22 29.66 -5.17 10.00
C SER A 22 29.21 -5.22 8.54
N PHE A 23 29.08 -4.06 7.91
CA PHE A 23 28.88 -3.95 6.47
C PHE A 23 29.97 -4.64 5.65
N ALA A 24 31.18 -4.76 6.22
CA ALA A 24 32.31 -5.42 5.57
C ALA A 24 32.02 -6.88 5.19
N ASP A 25 31.13 -7.53 5.93
CA ASP A 25 30.80 -8.94 5.73
C ASP A 25 30.04 -9.18 4.43
N TYR A 26 29.32 -8.17 3.96
CA TYR A 26 28.38 -8.24 2.84
C TYR A 26 28.88 -7.55 1.57
N TYR A 27 30.07 -6.94 1.59
CA TYR A 27 30.72 -6.50 0.36
C TYR A 27 31.17 -7.71 -0.44
N ARG A 28 31.25 -7.54 -1.76
CA ARG A 28 31.84 -8.53 -2.64
C ARG A 28 33.29 -8.79 -2.22
N GLY A 29 33.62 -10.06 -1.95
CA GLY A 29 34.91 -10.48 -1.40
C GLY A 29 34.95 -10.53 0.13
N GLY A 30 33.86 -10.17 0.80
CA GLY A 30 33.66 -10.37 2.22
C GLY A 30 33.31 -11.83 2.57
N PRO A 31 33.29 -12.16 3.87
CA PRO A 31 33.00 -13.51 4.37
C PRO A 31 31.63 -14.08 3.95
N ILE A 32 30.63 -13.24 3.67
CA ILE A 32 29.28 -13.69 3.29
C ILE A 32 29.08 -13.67 1.76
N VAL A 33 29.73 -12.74 1.05
CA VAL A 33 29.58 -12.58 -0.40
C VAL A 33 30.90 -12.91 -1.11
N PRO A 34 31.06 -14.14 -1.65
CA PRO A 34 32.29 -14.53 -2.34
C PRO A 34 32.54 -13.68 -3.59
N ASN A 35 33.81 -13.46 -3.92
CA ASN A 35 34.21 -12.67 -5.10
C ASN A 35 34.11 -13.50 -6.39
N ILE A 36 32.88 -13.71 -6.87
CA ILE A 36 32.58 -14.42 -8.11
C ILE A 36 31.79 -13.55 -9.09
N GLY A 37 31.81 -13.90 -10.38
CA GLY A 37 31.15 -13.11 -11.43
C GLY A 37 29.64 -12.90 -11.22
N ALA A 38 28.95 -13.88 -10.60
CA ALA A 38 27.52 -13.76 -10.27
C ALA A 38 27.21 -12.64 -9.27
N ASN A 39 28.19 -12.23 -8.45
CA ASN A 39 28.04 -11.20 -7.42
C ASN A 39 28.54 -9.84 -7.88
N ALA A 40 28.80 -9.65 -9.19
CA ALA A 40 29.37 -8.41 -9.71
C ALA A 40 28.50 -7.16 -9.49
N ALA A 41 27.21 -7.34 -9.23
CA ALA A 41 26.28 -6.26 -8.90
C ALA A 41 26.36 -5.80 -7.42
N ILE A 42 27.09 -6.54 -6.58
CA ILE A 42 27.32 -6.20 -5.17
C ILE A 42 28.60 -5.39 -5.08
N ALA A 43 28.54 -4.28 -4.36
CA ALA A 43 29.67 -3.38 -4.24
C ALA A 43 30.80 -3.97 -3.36
N ASP A 44 32.01 -3.46 -3.54
CA ASP A 44 33.24 -3.91 -2.88
C ASP A 44 33.80 -2.88 -1.88
N ASN A 45 33.12 -1.76 -1.65
CA ASN A 45 33.64 -0.65 -0.83
C ASN A 45 32.62 -0.03 0.15
N PRO A 46 33.08 0.59 1.26
CA PRO A 46 32.19 1.21 2.24
C PRO A 46 31.31 2.33 1.69
N GLY A 47 29.99 2.18 1.82
CA GLY A 47 29.00 3.25 1.53
C GLY A 47 28.21 3.11 0.23
N SER A 48 28.37 2.00 -0.49
CA SER A 48 27.72 1.73 -1.78
C SER A 48 26.79 0.52 -1.76
N LEU A 49 26.62 -0.13 -0.60
CA LEU A 49 25.60 -1.17 -0.46
C LEU A 49 24.23 -0.52 -0.47
N GLU A 50 23.36 -1.07 -1.29
CA GLU A 50 21.95 -0.71 -1.38
C GLU A 50 21.11 -1.90 -0.96
N LEU A 51 20.01 -1.66 -0.24
CA LEU A 51 19.10 -2.72 0.21
C LEU A 51 18.51 -3.54 -0.95
N ALA A 52 18.44 -2.95 -2.15
CA ALA A 52 18.03 -3.63 -3.37
C ALA A 52 18.94 -4.82 -3.75
N GLN A 53 20.18 -4.86 -3.25
CA GLN A 53 21.13 -5.96 -3.48
C GLN A 53 20.86 -7.19 -2.58
N PHE A 54 19.91 -7.11 -1.64
CA PHE A 54 19.61 -8.16 -0.66
C PHE A 54 18.16 -8.65 -0.79
N PRO A 55 17.82 -9.39 -1.85
CA PRO A 55 16.49 -9.95 -2.00
C PRO A 55 16.22 -10.96 -0.88
N GLY A 56 15.19 -10.69 -0.07
CA GLY A 56 14.78 -11.56 1.05
C GLY A 56 15.08 -11.04 2.46
N SER A 57 15.93 -10.01 2.62
CA SER A 57 16.13 -9.35 3.94
C SER A 57 15.09 -8.29 4.27
N THR A 58 14.10 -8.08 3.41
CA THR A 58 13.06 -7.10 3.65
C THR A 58 12.08 -7.66 4.66
N ASN A 59 12.05 -7.10 5.87
CA ASN A 59 10.96 -7.19 6.85
C ASN A 59 9.69 -6.51 6.32
N TYR A 60 9.29 -6.86 5.10
CA TYR A 60 8.13 -6.31 4.44
C TYR A 60 6.88 -6.91 5.08
N VAL A 61 6.10 -6.05 5.75
CA VAL A 61 4.75 -6.39 6.17
C VAL A 61 3.81 -6.07 5.00
N PRO A 62 3.15 -7.07 4.39
CA PRO A 62 2.21 -6.82 3.29
C PRO A 62 1.11 -5.84 3.68
N LEU A 63 0.57 -5.12 2.68
CA LEU A 63 -0.58 -4.25 2.90
C LEU A 63 -1.75 -5.06 3.45
N SER A 64 -2.41 -4.48 4.44
CA SER A 64 -3.76 -4.85 4.86
C SER A 64 -4.64 -3.62 4.71
N ALA A 65 -5.87 -3.82 4.25
CA ALA A 65 -6.85 -2.75 4.12
C ALA A 65 -8.06 -3.09 4.99
N SER A 66 -8.59 -2.07 5.65
CA SER A 66 -9.89 -2.13 6.33
C SER A 66 -10.72 -0.95 5.86
N ALA A 67 -12.03 -1.16 5.75
CA ALA A 67 -12.97 -0.12 5.38
C ALA A 67 -14.09 -0.06 6.42
N ASN A 68 -14.47 1.15 6.79
CA ASN A 68 -15.62 1.42 7.67
C ASN A 68 -16.60 2.34 6.94
N GLY A 69 -17.92 2.18 7.16
CA GLY A 69 -19.01 3.04 6.62
C GLY A 69 -19.44 2.68 5.19
N ALA A 70 -20.62 3.02 4.66
CA ALA A 70 -21.70 3.86 5.19
C ALA A 70 -23.10 3.32 4.85
N SER A 71 -23.85 2.91 5.87
CA SER A 71 -25.32 2.83 5.80
C SER A 71 -25.91 4.11 6.37
N SER A 72 -26.59 4.91 5.56
CA SER A 72 -27.60 5.84 6.08
C SER A 72 -28.87 5.79 5.23
N SER A 73 -30.00 5.87 5.91
CA SER A 73 -31.32 6.02 5.32
C SER A 73 -31.58 7.48 5.02
N GLY A 74 -31.52 7.88 3.74
CA GLY A 74 -31.77 9.25 3.28
C GLY A 74 -32.62 9.29 2.00
N SER A 75 -33.34 10.40 1.81
CA SER A 75 -34.26 10.63 0.68
C SER A 75 -33.53 11.06 -0.60
N GLN A 76 -34.01 10.59 -1.76
CA GLN A 76 -33.47 10.91 -3.10
C GLN A 76 -33.61 12.40 -3.50
N LYS A 77 -34.42 13.20 -2.79
CA LYS A 77 -34.76 14.58 -3.22
C LYS A 77 -34.16 15.67 -2.33
N GLY A 78 -33.01 16.22 -2.74
CA GLY A 78 -32.36 17.40 -2.13
C GLY A 78 -30.86 17.17 -1.89
N THR A 79 -30.16 18.20 -1.40
CA THR A 79 -28.73 18.07 -1.05
C THR A 79 -28.58 17.39 0.31
N TYR A 80 -28.21 16.12 0.31
CA TYR A 80 -27.92 15.39 1.55
C TYR A 80 -26.67 14.52 1.40
N THR A 81 -25.96 14.39 2.51
CA THR A 81 -24.82 13.46 2.65
C THR A 81 -25.37 12.09 3.04
N ILE A 82 -25.24 11.10 2.16
CA ILE A 82 -25.71 9.72 2.38
C ILE A 82 -24.72 8.97 3.30
N GLY A 83 -23.50 9.46 3.46
CA GLY A 83 -22.55 8.98 4.45
C GLY A 83 -21.11 9.00 3.93
N SER A 84 -20.18 8.57 4.78
CA SER A 84 -18.77 8.50 4.45
C SER A 84 -18.19 7.11 4.72
N SER A 85 -17.39 6.61 3.78
CA SER A 85 -16.54 5.44 3.99
C SER A 85 -15.10 5.88 4.16
N THR A 86 -14.40 5.24 5.09
CA THR A 86 -12.97 5.47 5.32
C THR A 86 -12.22 4.16 5.17
N CYS A 87 -11.24 4.15 4.28
CA CYS A 87 -10.27 3.07 4.15
C CYS A 87 -9.01 3.42 4.95
N SER A 88 -8.61 2.52 5.84
CA SER A 88 -7.39 2.58 6.63
C SER A 88 -6.50 1.41 6.29
N ILE A 89 -5.19 1.66 6.23
CA ILE A 89 -4.21 0.64 5.87
C ILE A 89 -3.24 0.34 7.02
N GLY A 90 -2.78 -0.90 7.08
CA GLY A 90 -1.69 -1.35 7.94
C GLY A 90 -0.60 -2.03 7.10
N GLY A 91 0.66 -1.91 7.53
CA GLY A 91 1.80 -2.41 6.76
C GLY A 91 2.08 -1.58 5.50
N GLY A 92 2.78 -2.19 4.54
CA GLY A 92 3.11 -1.61 3.25
C GLY A 92 4.23 -0.57 3.26
N ASN A 93 4.53 -0.04 2.08
CA ASN A 93 5.40 1.13 1.92
C ASN A 93 4.57 2.41 2.02
N GLY A 94 5.05 3.43 2.75
CA GLY A 94 4.31 4.66 3.09
C GLY A 94 3.82 5.50 1.89
N ASN A 95 4.20 5.15 0.66
CA ASN A 95 3.59 5.68 -0.56
C ASN A 95 2.62 4.64 -1.14
N VAL A 96 1.33 4.91 -0.96
CA VAL A 96 0.24 4.04 -1.44
C VAL A 96 -0.67 4.79 -2.41
N SER A 97 -1.27 4.04 -3.34
CA SER A 97 -2.32 4.50 -4.24
C SER A 97 -3.64 3.85 -3.88
N TYR A 98 -4.71 4.65 -3.84
CA TYR A 98 -6.07 4.19 -3.57
C TYR A 98 -6.90 4.25 -4.84
N ARG A 99 -7.73 3.23 -5.05
CA ARG A 99 -8.78 3.17 -6.06
C ARG A 99 -10.08 2.71 -5.42
N LEU A 100 -11.18 3.30 -5.82
CA LEU A 100 -12.51 2.94 -5.35
C LEU A 100 -13.38 2.54 -6.52
N ASP A 101 -13.86 1.30 -6.51
CA ASP A 101 -14.71 0.75 -7.56
C ASP A 101 -16.04 0.26 -6.97
N TRP A 102 -17.11 0.35 -7.77
CA TRP A 102 -18.36 -0.34 -7.48
C TRP A 102 -18.30 -1.76 -8.04
N ILE A 103 -18.65 -2.77 -7.25
CA ILE A 103 -18.48 -4.18 -7.67
C ILE A 103 -19.40 -4.57 -8.83
N GLY A 104 -20.51 -3.83 -9.04
CA GLY A 104 -21.44 -4.08 -10.14
C GLY A 104 -21.00 -3.56 -11.52
N GLY A 105 -19.80 -2.97 -11.66
CA GLY A 105 -19.25 -2.50 -12.94
C GLY A 105 -18.14 -1.46 -12.79
N ASP A 106 -17.31 -1.29 -13.82
CA ASP A 106 -16.11 -0.46 -13.74
C ASP A 106 -16.42 1.04 -13.73
N THR A 107 -16.26 1.70 -12.59
CA THR A 107 -16.14 3.16 -12.50
C THR A 107 -15.30 3.51 -11.29
N ASN A 108 -14.24 4.30 -11.50
CA ASN A 108 -13.44 4.85 -10.42
C ASN A 108 -14.18 6.06 -9.83
N PHE A 109 -14.52 6.00 -8.54
CA PHE A 109 -15.24 7.08 -7.86
C PHE A 109 -14.26 8.07 -7.21
N PRO A 110 -14.58 9.36 -7.19
CA PRO A 110 -13.72 10.36 -6.56
C PRO A 110 -13.58 10.09 -5.05
N SER A 111 -12.34 10.15 -4.55
CA SER A 111 -12.01 10.00 -3.14
C SER A 111 -10.99 11.03 -2.69
N THR A 112 -11.04 11.43 -1.42
CA THR A 112 -10.02 12.29 -0.81
C THR A 112 -8.99 11.42 -0.10
N VAL A 113 -7.71 11.57 -0.44
CA VAL A 113 -6.60 10.81 0.15
C VAL A 113 -5.80 11.72 1.09
N SER A 114 -5.48 11.22 2.28
CA SER A 114 -4.62 11.88 3.27
C SER A 114 -3.74 10.84 3.98
N GLY A 115 -2.50 10.71 3.53
CA GLY A 115 -1.55 9.72 4.05
C GLY A 115 -2.07 8.28 3.92
N ASN A 116 -2.07 7.53 5.03
CA ASN A 116 -2.50 6.14 5.12
C ASN A 116 -4.02 5.97 5.25
N ARG A 117 -4.76 6.95 4.73
CA ARG A 117 -6.21 6.97 4.81
C ARG A 117 -6.83 7.56 3.54
N ALA A 118 -7.87 6.93 3.04
CA ALA A 118 -8.73 7.47 2.00
C ALA A 118 -10.16 7.59 2.50
N THR A 119 -10.84 8.66 2.12
CA THR A 119 -12.23 8.92 2.48
C THR A 119 -13.06 9.11 1.22
N PHE A 120 -14.18 8.40 1.18
CA PHE A 120 -15.22 8.56 0.18
C PHE A 120 -16.44 9.16 0.84
N THR A 121 -17.01 10.19 0.22
CA THR A 121 -18.22 10.86 0.69
C THR A 121 -19.26 10.80 -0.40
N VAL A 122 -20.42 10.23 -0.10
CA VAL A 122 -21.56 10.23 -1.02
C VAL A 122 -22.39 11.48 -0.76
N THR A 123 -22.35 12.44 -1.67
CA THR A 123 -23.22 13.62 -1.65
C THR A 123 -24.11 13.59 -2.88
N ASN A 124 -25.42 13.54 -2.68
CA ASN A 124 -26.37 13.71 -3.78
C ASN A 124 -26.60 15.21 -3.97
N THR A 125 -25.72 15.88 -4.70
CA THR A 125 -25.78 17.34 -4.92
C THR A 125 -26.68 17.74 -6.08
N THR A 126 -26.99 16.83 -7.01
CA THR A 126 -27.88 17.07 -8.15
C THR A 126 -28.15 15.76 -8.88
N ILE A 127 -29.24 15.67 -9.65
CA ILE A 127 -29.77 14.50 -10.42
C ILE A 127 -28.73 13.69 -11.26
N ASN A 128 -27.46 14.10 -11.34
CA ASN A 128 -26.43 13.50 -12.20
C ASN A 128 -25.11 13.07 -11.52
N THR A 129 -24.99 13.04 -10.17
CA THR A 129 -23.85 12.34 -9.52
C THR A 129 -24.22 10.89 -9.26
N THR A 130 -23.96 10.02 -10.24
CA THR A 130 -24.42 8.62 -10.33
C THR A 130 -23.69 7.68 -9.37
N HIS A 131 -23.79 7.92 -8.06
CA HIS A 131 -23.45 6.88 -7.08
C HIS A 131 -24.53 5.79 -7.13
N LYS A 132 -24.13 4.52 -7.02
CA LYS A 132 -25.01 3.33 -7.06
C LYS A 132 -25.13 2.66 -5.69
N SER A 133 -26.27 2.06 -5.39
CA SER A 133 -26.42 1.29 -4.17
C SER A 133 -25.73 -0.06 -4.36
N GLY A 134 -25.32 -0.66 -3.26
CA GLY A 134 -24.61 -1.94 -3.26
C GLY A 134 -23.16 -1.79 -2.78
N THR A 135 -22.35 -2.78 -3.16
CA THR A 135 -21.01 -2.95 -2.60
C THR A 135 -19.97 -2.17 -3.40
N TYR A 136 -19.13 -1.46 -2.67
CA TYR A 136 -17.96 -0.77 -3.15
C TYR A 136 -16.71 -1.44 -2.59
N ARG A 137 -15.63 -1.41 -3.36
CA ARG A 137 -14.34 -1.97 -3.03
C ARG A 137 -13.26 -0.91 -3.09
N TRP A 138 -12.60 -0.69 -1.98
CA TRP A 138 -11.30 -0.04 -1.95
C TRP A 138 -10.24 -1.03 -2.41
N THR A 139 -9.40 -0.60 -3.34
CA THR A 139 -8.16 -1.28 -3.72
C THR A 139 -7.00 -0.36 -3.36
N VAL A 140 -6.05 -0.87 -2.59
CA VAL A 140 -4.84 -0.15 -2.18
C VAL A 140 -3.62 -0.89 -2.69
N THR A 141 -2.70 -0.18 -3.32
CA THR A 141 -1.41 -0.73 -3.77
C THR A 141 -0.25 0.17 -3.38
N ASP A 142 0.87 -0.43 -3.00
CA ASP A 142 2.16 0.25 -2.78
C ASP A 142 3.18 -0.07 -3.90
N GLY A 143 2.71 -0.69 -4.99
CA GLY A 143 3.54 -1.18 -6.09
C GLY A 143 4.20 -2.55 -5.84
N ILE A 144 4.16 -3.08 -4.61
CA ILE A 144 4.72 -4.38 -4.23
C ILE A 144 3.60 -5.36 -3.87
N SER A 145 2.68 -4.95 -2.99
CA SER A 145 1.49 -5.70 -2.64
C SER A 145 0.22 -4.92 -2.97
N THR A 146 -0.91 -5.61 -2.89
CA THR A 146 -2.23 -5.05 -3.08
C THR A 146 -3.17 -5.62 -2.04
N ALA A 147 -3.99 -4.76 -1.44
CA ALA A 147 -5.00 -5.13 -0.47
C ALA A 147 -6.35 -4.53 -0.86
N THR A 148 -7.43 -5.20 -0.48
CA THR A 148 -8.80 -4.76 -0.77
C THR A 148 -9.65 -4.72 0.48
N ALA A 149 -10.55 -3.75 0.56
CA ALA A 149 -11.55 -3.69 1.63
C ALA A 149 -12.91 -3.25 1.07
N ASP A 150 -13.95 -3.98 1.45
CA ASP A 150 -15.29 -3.78 0.91
C ASP A 150 -16.18 -3.06 1.92
N PHE A 151 -17.11 -2.27 1.40
CA PHE A 151 -18.19 -1.69 2.18
C PHE A 151 -19.47 -1.58 1.35
N THR A 152 -20.61 -1.48 2.02
CA THR A 152 -21.91 -1.39 1.35
C THR A 152 -22.50 0.01 1.53
N VAL A 153 -23.03 0.56 0.45
CA VAL A 153 -23.83 1.79 0.44
C VAL A 153 -25.28 1.41 0.16
N SER A 154 -26.18 1.85 1.02
CA SER A 154 -27.62 1.65 0.87
C SER A 154 -28.34 2.98 1.07
N TRP A 155 -29.44 3.20 0.35
CA TRP A 155 -30.40 4.28 0.58
C TRP A 155 -31.81 3.73 0.36
N ASN A 156 -32.82 4.45 0.88
CA ASN A 156 -34.24 4.13 0.72
C ASN A 156 -34.85 4.87 -0.46
#